data_AF-A0A7W6WAH3-F1
#
_entry.id   AF-A0A7W6WAH3-F1
#
_cell.length_a   1.000
_cell.length_b   1.000
_cell.length_c   1.000
_cell.angle_alpha   90.00
_cell.angle_beta   90.00
_cell.angle_gamma   90.00
#
_symmetry.space_group_name_H-M   'P 1'
#
loop_
_entity.id
_entity.type
_entity.pdbx_description
1 polymer ?
#
loop_
_entity_poly.entity_id
_entity_poly.type
_entity_poly.pdbx_seq_one_letter_code
_entity_poly.pdbx_strand_id
1 'polypeptide(L)'
;MIDDADDVDVFAEIRRAFVDRLVTDGRVIEETRTRIRQPAGVPRQVYTDLAFLSHRLTGLGTTLGHDEITNRARVVERMAESARQAPPEDTTALDDAIDALLRSMRAVTEAAGR
;
A
#
# COMPACT_ATOMS: atom_id res chain seq x y z
N MET A 1 -6.90 -38.84 4.16
CA MET A 1 -7.55 -37.82 5.00
C MET A 1 -6.55 -36.69 5.02
N ILE A 2 -6.74 -35.69 4.17
CA ILE A 2 -5.94 -34.46 4.23
C ILE A 2 -6.51 -33.72 5.44
N ASP A 3 -5.64 -33.36 6.37
CA ASP A 3 -6.02 -32.81 7.67
C ASP A 3 -6.48 -31.37 7.46
N ASP A 4 -7.79 -31.13 7.49
CA ASP A 4 -8.38 -29.78 7.34
C ASP A 4 -7.84 -28.79 8.40
N ALA A 5 -7.21 -29.29 9.47
CA ALA A 5 -6.56 -28.49 10.51
C ALA A 5 -5.24 -27.84 10.03
N ASP A 6 -4.44 -28.54 9.22
CA ASP A 6 -3.13 -28.02 8.76
C ASP A 6 -3.30 -26.86 7.75
N ASP A 7 -4.31 -26.94 6.89
CA ASP A 7 -4.60 -25.86 5.91
C ASP A 7 -5.11 -24.59 6.61
N VAL A 8 -5.92 -24.74 7.67
CA VAL A 8 -6.44 -23.60 8.45
C VAL A 8 -5.31 -22.80 9.12
N ASP A 9 -4.28 -23.49 9.62
CA ASP A 9 -3.13 -22.85 10.28
C ASP A 9 -2.24 -22.09 9.28
N VAL A 10 -1.98 -22.64 8.09
CA VAL A 10 -1.20 -21.96 7.04
C VAL A 10 -1.90 -20.70 6.55
N PHE A 11 -3.22 -20.76 6.29
CA PHE A 11 -3.96 -19.58 5.87
C PHE A 11 -4.05 -18.50 6.96
N ALA A 12 -4.12 -18.91 8.24
CA ALA A 12 -4.07 -17.97 9.35
C ALA A 12 -2.72 -17.26 9.45
N GLU A 13 -1.61 -17.99 9.26
CA GLU A 13 -0.27 -17.41 9.23
C GLU A 13 -0.09 -16.42 8.07
N ILE A 14 -0.53 -16.78 6.85
CA ILE A 14 -0.46 -15.89 5.68
C ILE A 14 -1.25 -14.61 5.91
N ARG A 15 -2.47 -14.71 6.47
CA ARG A 15 -3.28 -13.52 6.80
C ARG A 15 -2.59 -12.63 7.84
N ARG A 16 -1.99 -13.23 8.87
CA ARG A 16 -1.25 -12.48 9.89
C ARG A 16 -0.03 -11.76 9.30
N ALA A 17 0.77 -12.47 8.51
CA ALA A 17 1.93 -11.89 7.83
C ALA A 17 1.53 -10.74 6.90
N PHE A 18 0.39 -10.85 6.22
CA PHE A 18 -0.15 -9.77 5.42
C PHE A 18 -0.54 -8.55 6.27
N VAL A 19 -1.25 -8.74 7.38
CA VAL A 19 -1.62 -7.65 8.30
C VAL A 19 -0.38 -6.94 8.86
N ASP A 20 0.64 -7.70 9.30
CA ASP A 20 1.91 -7.13 9.77
C ASP A 20 2.61 -6.33 8.65
N ARG A 21 2.50 -6.81 7.41
CA ARG A 21 3.02 -6.11 6.23
C ARG A 21 2.27 -4.82 5.96
N LEU A 22 0.94 -4.80 6.07
CA LEU A 22 0.14 -3.58 5.93
C LEU A 22 0.56 -2.52 6.94
N VAL A 23 0.80 -2.89 8.20
CA VAL A 23 1.30 -1.96 9.23
C VAL A 23 2.67 -1.39 8.83
N THR A 24 3.58 -2.26 8.41
CA THR A 24 4.95 -1.87 8.05
C THR A 24 4.99 -0.99 6.81
N ASP A 25 4.40 -1.45 5.71
CA ASP A 25 4.35 -0.72 4.44
C ASP A 25 3.54 0.58 4.59
N GLY A 26 2.50 0.59 5.42
CA GLY A 26 1.71 1.78 5.72
C GLY A 26 2.53 2.89 6.37
N ARG A 27 3.43 2.54 7.32
CA ARG A 27 4.37 3.52 7.91
C ARG A 27 5.32 4.09 6.86
N VAL A 28 5.88 3.26 6.00
CA VAL A 28 6.79 3.71 4.94
C VAL A 28 6.06 4.62 3.94
N ILE A 29 4.80 4.31 3.60
CA ILE A 29 3.97 5.15 2.72
C ILE A 29 3.65 6.49 3.38
N GLU A 30 3.38 6.53 4.68
CA GLU A 30 3.16 7.79 5.43
C GLU A 30 4.42 8.67 5.47
N GLU A 31 5.60 8.07 5.66
CA GLU A 31 6.88 8.77 5.57
C GLU A 31 7.13 9.33 4.16
N THR A 32 6.81 8.52 3.13
CA THR A 32 6.90 8.90 1.73
C THR A 32 5.95 10.06 1.40
N ARG A 33 4.70 10.01 1.88
CA ARG A 33 3.72 11.09 1.79
C ARG A 33 4.24 12.38 2.40
N THR A 34 4.86 12.29 3.58
CA THR A 34 5.45 13.45 4.27
C THR A 34 6.54 14.10 3.41
N ARG A 35 7.36 13.31 2.72
CA ARG A 35 8.38 13.83 1.80
C ARG A 35 7.76 14.50 0.56
N ILE A 36 6.68 13.95 0.02
CA ILE A 36 5.96 14.51 -1.13
C ILE A 36 5.36 15.89 -0.81
N ARG A 37 4.97 16.11 0.43
CA ARG A 37 4.40 17.40 0.92
C ARG A 37 5.45 18.47 1.19
N GLN A 38 6.74 18.15 1.16
CA GLN A 38 7.77 19.14 1.45
C GLN A 38 7.83 20.18 0.31
N PRO A 39 8.05 21.47 0.64
CA PRO A 39 8.14 22.53 -0.36
C PRO A 39 9.42 22.45 -1.21
N ALA A 40 10.42 21.69 -0.77
CA ALA A 40 11.57 21.35 -1.60
C ALA A 40 11.14 20.32 -2.65
N GLY A 41 11.56 20.51 -3.90
CA GLY A 41 11.22 19.60 -5.00
C GLY A 41 11.45 18.13 -4.61
N VAL A 42 10.44 17.30 -4.87
CA VAL A 42 10.42 15.90 -4.45
C VAL A 42 11.43 15.10 -5.28
N PRO A 43 12.41 14.41 -4.67
CA PRO A 43 13.36 13.58 -5.41
C PRO A 43 12.65 12.47 -6.18
N ARG A 44 13.09 12.20 -7.41
CA ARG A 44 12.55 11.12 -8.25
C ARG A 44 12.47 9.77 -7.54
N GLN A 45 13.44 9.48 -6.66
CA GLN A 45 13.48 8.25 -5.88
C GLN A 45 12.25 8.06 -4.99
N VAL A 46 11.68 9.13 -4.45
CA VAL A 46 10.47 9.08 -3.61
C VAL A 46 9.29 8.51 -4.39
N TYR A 47 9.13 8.92 -5.65
CA TYR A 47 8.10 8.37 -6.53
C TYR A 47 8.39 6.93 -6.94
N THR A 48 9.65 6.57 -7.17
CA THR A 48 10.06 5.18 -7.44
C THR A 48 9.72 4.26 -6.28
N ASP A 49 10.04 4.67 -5.06
CA ASP A 49 9.76 3.90 -3.83
C ASP A 49 8.24 3.73 -3.64
N LEU A 50 7.47 4.81 -3.85
CA LEU A 50 6.01 4.78 -3.77
C LEU A 50 5.38 3.83 -4.81
N ALA A 51 5.85 3.89 -6.06
CA ALA A 51 5.36 3.00 -7.12
C ALA A 51 5.65 1.54 -6.77
N PHE A 52 6.85 1.22 -6.30
CA PHE A 52 7.23 -0.13 -5.89
C PHE A 52 6.41 -0.66 -4.70
N LEU A 53 6.21 0.16 -3.66
CA LEU A 53 5.37 -0.20 -2.51
C LEU A 53 3.93 -0.47 -2.94
N SER A 54 3.38 0.39 -3.78
CA SER A 54 2.02 0.27 -4.27
C SER A 54 1.84 -0.96 -5.16
N HIS A 55 2.79 -1.24 -6.06
CA HIS A 55 2.79 -2.46 -6.88
C HIS A 55 2.73 -3.73 -6.04
N ARG A 56 3.54 -3.78 -4.98
CA ARG A 56 3.55 -4.92 -4.06
C ARG A 56 2.21 -5.08 -3.34
N LEU A 57 1.61 -3.99 -2.88
CA LEU A 57 0.28 -4.00 -2.27
C LEU A 57 -0.81 -4.45 -3.25
N THR A 58 -0.71 -4.08 -4.53
CA THR A 58 -1.56 -4.61 -5.59
C THR A 58 -1.48 -6.14 -5.67
N GLY A 59 -0.26 -6.70 -5.68
CA GLY A 59 -0.04 -8.15 -5.72
C GLY A 59 -0.62 -8.86 -4.51
N LEU A 60 -0.24 -8.42 -3.30
CA LEU A 60 -0.69 -9.03 -2.05
C LEU A 60 -2.21 -8.91 -1.87
N GLY A 61 -2.78 -7.74 -2.14
CA GLY A 61 -4.22 -7.52 -2.06
C GLY A 61 -5.00 -8.42 -3.03
N THR A 62 -4.49 -8.63 -4.24
CA THR A 62 -5.11 -9.54 -5.22
C THR A 62 -5.09 -10.98 -4.74
N THR A 63 -3.95 -11.45 -4.24
CA THR A 63 -3.79 -12.84 -3.74
C THR A 63 -4.72 -13.14 -2.56
N LEU A 64 -5.02 -12.14 -1.73
CA LEU A 64 -5.78 -12.31 -0.48
C LEU A 64 -7.22 -11.80 -0.53
N GLY A 65 -7.70 -11.35 -1.69
CA GLY A 65 -9.08 -10.89 -1.88
C GLY A 65 -9.39 -9.51 -1.27
N HIS A 66 -8.38 -8.64 -1.14
CA HIS A 66 -8.55 -7.26 -0.67
C HIS A 66 -8.66 -6.28 -1.84
N ASP A 67 -9.78 -6.37 -2.58
CA ASP A 67 -10.03 -5.57 -3.79
C ASP A 67 -9.87 -4.06 -3.58
N GLU A 68 -10.28 -3.55 -2.42
CA GLU A 68 -10.19 -2.13 -2.12
C GLU A 68 -8.73 -1.66 -2.01
N ILE A 69 -7.88 -2.42 -1.32
CA ILE A 69 -6.44 -2.14 -1.23
C ILE A 69 -5.82 -2.26 -2.62
N THR A 70 -6.14 -3.32 -3.36
CA THR A 70 -5.66 -3.54 -4.73
C THR A 70 -5.97 -2.37 -5.65
N ASN A 71 -7.22 -1.90 -5.66
CA ASN A 71 -7.66 -0.82 -6.54
C ASN A 71 -7.02 0.52 -6.17
N ARG A 72 -6.93 0.84 -4.88
CA ARG A 72 -6.29 2.07 -4.40
C ARG A 72 -4.78 2.05 -4.66
N ALA A 73 -4.12 0.92 -4.42
CA ALA A 73 -2.70 0.74 -4.68
C ALA A 73 -2.38 0.93 -6.18
N ARG A 74 -3.19 0.38 -7.09
CA ARG A 74 -3.02 0.61 -8.54
C ARG A 74 -3.14 2.08 -8.95
N VAL A 75 -4.03 2.84 -8.30
CA VAL A 75 -4.16 4.29 -8.56
C VAL A 75 -2.88 5.00 -8.14
N VAL A 76 -2.42 4.76 -6.91
CA VAL A 76 -1.18 5.37 -6.38
C VAL A 76 0.03 4.96 -7.22
N GLU A 77 0.15 3.69 -7.59
CA GLU A 77 1.20 3.16 -8.46
C GLU A 77 1.28 3.94 -9.77
N ARG A 78 0.17 4.04 -10.52
CA ARG A 78 0.13 4.76 -11.79
C ARG A 78 0.49 6.25 -11.64
N MET A 79 0.00 6.89 -10.59
CA MET A 79 0.31 8.31 -10.34
C MET A 79 1.79 8.51 -10.00
N ALA A 80 2.36 7.63 -9.17
CA ALA A 80 3.79 7.65 -8.85
C ALA A 80 4.66 7.32 -10.08
N GLU A 81 4.23 6.38 -10.93
CA GLU A 81 4.90 6.06 -12.20
C GLU A 81 4.88 7.20 -13.22
N SER A 82 3.82 8.01 -13.21
CA SER A 82 3.75 9.24 -13.99
C SER A 82 4.66 10.32 -13.39
N ALA A 83 4.60 10.53 -12.07
CA ALA A 83 5.39 11.52 -11.35
C ALA A 83 6.91 11.27 -11.42
N ARG A 84 7.35 10.00 -11.48
CA ARG A 84 8.79 9.70 -11.69
C ARG A 84 9.27 10.05 -13.10
N GLN A 85 8.39 10.24 -14.08
CA GLN A 85 8.76 10.64 -15.45
C GLN A 85 8.69 12.15 -15.59
N ALA A 86 7.62 12.73 -15.08
CA ALA A 86 7.39 14.17 -15.04
C ALA A 86 6.77 14.52 -13.68
N PRO A 87 7.56 15.02 -12.71
CA PRO A 87 7.05 15.42 -11.41
C PRO A 87 5.92 16.45 -11.57
N PRO A 88 4.76 16.26 -10.93
CA PRO A 88 3.65 17.19 -11.04
C PRO A 88 3.98 18.50 -10.33
N GLU A 89 3.44 19.61 -10.84
CA GLU A 89 3.51 20.92 -10.17
C GLU A 89 2.69 20.93 -8.87
N ASP A 90 1.57 20.18 -8.86
CA ASP A 90 0.68 20.00 -7.71
C ASP A 90 0.59 18.52 -7.32
N THR A 91 0.92 18.21 -6.07
CA THR A 91 0.91 16.85 -5.51
C THR A 91 -0.40 16.51 -4.80
N THR A 92 -1.38 17.43 -4.71
CA THR A 92 -2.64 17.25 -3.98
C THR A 92 -3.38 15.98 -4.39
N ALA A 93 -3.53 15.73 -5.69
CA ALA A 93 -4.23 14.53 -6.17
C ALA A 93 -3.50 13.23 -5.78
N LEU A 94 -2.17 13.23 -5.79
CA LEU A 94 -1.37 12.09 -5.36
C LEU A 94 -1.48 11.90 -3.84
N ASP A 95 -1.46 13.00 -3.09
CA ASP A 95 -1.61 13.00 -1.64
C ASP A 95 -2.97 12.41 -1.19
N ASP A 96 -4.05 12.80 -1.86
CA ASP A 96 -5.40 12.28 -1.61
C ASP A 96 -5.50 10.78 -1.93
N ALA A 97 -4.86 10.34 -3.02
CA ALA A 97 -4.81 8.92 -3.38
C ALA A 97 -4.04 8.09 -2.35
N ILE A 98 -2.91 8.61 -1.85
CA ILE A 98 -2.12 7.98 -0.78
C ILE A 98 -2.95 7.91 0.51
N ASP A 99 -3.66 8.99 0.88
CA ASP A 99 -4.52 9.03 2.06
C ASP A 99 -5.63 7.97 2.00
N ALA A 100 -6.27 7.83 0.84
CA ALA A 100 -7.26 6.79 0.62
C ALA A 100 -6.64 5.40 0.79
N LEU A 101 -5.48 5.12 0.18
CA LEU A 101 -4.80 3.82 0.35
C LEU A 101 -4.52 3.53 1.84
N LEU A 102 -3.94 4.48 2.56
CA LEU A 102 -3.62 4.35 3.98
C LEU A 102 -4.86 4.08 4.83
N ARG A 103 -6.00 4.73 4.53
CA ARG A 103 -7.27 4.46 5.23
C ARG A 103 -7.75 3.02 5.03
N SER A 104 -7.65 2.47 3.82
CA SER A 104 -8.03 1.06 3.59
C SER A 104 -7.09 0.08 4.28
N MET A 105 -5.79 0.38 4.31
CA MET A 105 -4.82 -0.44 5.05
C MET A 105 -5.14 -0.46 6.55
N ARG A 106 -5.42 0.71 7.14
CA ARG A 106 -5.81 0.81 8.56
C ARG A 106 -7.08 0.03 8.87
N ALA A 107 -8.11 0.14 8.03
CA ALA A 107 -9.36 -0.59 8.21
C ALA A 107 -9.16 -2.11 8.28
N VAL A 108 -8.29 -2.69 7.43
CA VAL A 108 -7.96 -4.11 7.47
C VAL A 108 -7.17 -4.46 8.74
N THR A 109 -6.18 -3.66 9.12
CA THR A 109 -5.39 -3.91 10.34
C THR A 109 -6.22 -3.82 11.62
N GLU A 110 -7.20 -2.91 11.69
CA GLU A 110 -8.12 -2.76 12.82
C GLU A 110 -9.18 -3.86 12.87
N ALA A 111 -9.58 -4.41 11.72
CA ALA A 111 -10.45 -5.57 11.66
C ALA A 111 -9.76 -6.84 12.15
N ALA A 112 -8.45 -6.98 11.90
CA ALA A 112 -7.66 -8.15 12.32
C ALA A 112 -7.25 -8.14 13.80
N GLY A 113 -7.28 -6.97 14.46
CA GLY A 113 -6.97 -6.83 15.89
C GLY A 113 -8.20 -6.93 16.81
N ARG A 114 -9.39 -7.14 16.26
CA ARG A 114 -10.65 -7.39 16.99
C ARG A 114 -10.92 -8.88 17.10
#